data_AF-A0A6J1AV95-F1
#
_entry.id   AF-A0A6J1AV95-F1
#
_cell.length_a   1.000
_cell.length_b   1.000
_cell.length_c   1.000
_cell.angle_alpha   90.00
_cell.angle_beta   90.00
_cell.angle_gamma   90.00
#
_symmetry.space_group_name_H-M   'P 1'
#
loop_
_entity.id
_entity.type
_entity.pdbx_description
1 polymer ?
#
loop_
_entity_poly.entity_id
_entity_poly.type
_entity_poly.pdbx_seq_one_letter_code
_entity_poly.pdbx_strand_id
1 'polypeptide(L)'
;IRVLLYVQVVRDPRFESLCGKLDVEGFRNRYNFLFENNLPAEREEVQKRLKKAKDPKVIGELKNHISWIDKQIKFESAKHTDAKILAEHKKKEREAAKLGKRPFYLKKSEIRKQRLIEKYKKLKASGKLESFIEKRRRKNAAKDHRFMPYRRPNNSEQQS
;
A
#
# COMPACT_ATOMS: atom_id res chain seq x y z
N ILE A 1 -15.34 23.00 41.29
CA ILE A 1 -16.19 23.33 40.13
C ILE A 1 -15.29 23.36 38.89
N ARG A 2 -15.40 22.38 37.99
CA ARG A 2 -14.55 22.29 36.80
C ARG A 2 -15.30 22.96 35.65
N VAL A 3 -14.92 24.18 35.31
CA VAL A 3 -15.50 24.94 34.20
C VAL A 3 -15.00 24.31 32.90
N LEU A 4 -15.89 23.64 32.17
CA LEU A 4 -15.63 23.22 30.79
C LEU A 4 -15.69 24.46 29.90
N LEU A 5 -14.54 25.09 29.70
CA LEU A 5 -14.38 26.12 28.67
C LEU A 5 -14.56 25.46 27.30
N TYR A 6 -15.72 25.72 26.68
CA TYR A 6 -15.98 25.33 25.30
C TYR A 6 -15.13 26.23 24.39
N VAL A 7 -14.02 25.71 23.88
CA VAL A 7 -13.22 26.41 22.87
C VAL A 7 -14.00 26.34 21.56
N GLN A 8 -14.50 27.49 21.09
CA GLN A 8 -15.11 27.60 19.77
C GLN A 8 -14.02 27.44 18.71
N VAL A 9 -13.81 26.22 18.25
CA VAL A 9 -12.83 25.96 17.20
C VAL A 9 -13.44 26.42 15.88
N VAL A 10 -12.83 27.42 15.25
CA VAL A 10 -13.15 27.78 13.85
C VAL A 10 -12.81 26.57 12.99
N ARG A 11 -13.82 25.79 12.61
CA ARG A 11 -13.68 24.65 11.72
C ARG A 11 -13.99 25.13 10.31
N ASP A 12 -13.13 24.76 9.37
CA ASP A 12 -13.42 24.99 7.96
C ASP A 12 -14.56 24.03 7.56
N PRO A 13 -15.69 24.55 7.05
CA PRO A 13 -16.89 23.77 6.76
C PRO A 13 -16.64 22.63 5.76
N ARG A 14 -15.60 22.73 4.92
CA ARG A 14 -15.20 21.65 4.00
C ARG A 14 -14.67 20.41 4.73
N PHE A 15 -14.17 20.58 5.95
CA PHE A 15 -13.58 19.53 6.77
C PHE A 15 -14.44 19.21 8.00
N GLU A 16 -15.67 19.72 8.06
CA GLU A 16 -16.63 19.33 9.08
C GLU A 16 -17.14 17.90 8.87
N SER A 17 -17.46 17.22 9.97
CA SER A 17 -18.03 15.87 9.96
C SER A 17 -19.40 15.79 9.26
N LEU A 18 -20.07 16.94 9.08
CA LEU A 18 -21.35 17.08 8.39
C LEU A 18 -21.21 17.09 6.85
N CYS A 19 -19.99 17.26 6.30
CA CYS A 19 -19.73 17.36 4.85
C CYS A 19 -19.90 16.02 4.07
N GLY A 20 -20.45 14.98 4.68
CA GLY A 20 -20.69 13.68 4.05
C GLY A 20 -19.47 12.75 4.03
N LYS A 21 -19.65 11.54 3.50
CA LYS A 21 -18.59 10.52 3.40
C LYS A 21 -18.05 10.47 1.97
N LEU A 22 -16.73 10.31 1.84
CA LEU A 22 -16.08 10.12 0.55
C LEU A 22 -16.58 8.82 -0.11
N ASP A 23 -17.25 8.96 -1.26
CA ASP A 23 -17.50 7.85 -2.16
C ASP A 23 -16.21 7.52 -2.94
N VAL A 24 -15.52 6.48 -2.47
CA VAL A 24 -14.24 6.02 -3.04
C VAL A 24 -14.44 5.50 -4.46
N GLU A 25 -15.57 4.85 -4.76
CA GLU A 25 -15.84 4.25 -6.07
C GLU A 25 -16.19 5.32 -7.10
N GLY A 26 -17.09 6.26 -6.75
CA GLY A 26 -17.39 7.40 -7.60
C GLY A 26 -16.20 8.33 -7.82
N PHE A 27 -15.39 8.58 -6.78
CA PHE A 27 -14.13 9.31 -6.94
C PHE A 27 -13.22 8.60 -7.94
N ARG A 28 -13.07 7.28 -7.81
CA ARG A 28 -12.19 6.51 -8.69
C ARG A 28 -12.62 6.60 -10.15
N ASN A 29 -13.92 6.46 -10.41
CA ASN A 29 -14.47 6.53 -11.77
C ASN A 29 -14.28 7.93 -12.38
N ARG A 30 -14.55 9.00 -11.61
CA ARG A 30 -14.39 10.38 -12.10
C ARG A 30 -12.94 10.77 -12.36
N TYR A 31 -12.02 10.30 -11.52
CA TYR A 31 -10.61 10.66 -11.59
C TYR A 31 -9.73 9.53 -12.15
N ASN A 32 -10.30 8.63 -12.95
CA ASN A 32 -9.57 7.47 -13.45
C ASN A 32 -8.35 7.86 -14.31
N PHE A 33 -8.53 8.90 -15.11
CA PHE A 33 -7.52 9.46 -16.01
C PHE A 33 -6.22 9.90 -15.29
N LEU A 34 -6.30 10.28 -14.00
CA LEU A 34 -5.11 10.64 -13.22
C LEU A 34 -4.16 9.45 -13.09
N PHE A 35 -4.70 8.26 -12.85
CA PHE A 35 -3.92 7.07 -12.56
C PHE A 35 -3.54 6.30 -13.82
N GLU A 36 -4.37 6.35 -14.86
CA GLU A 36 -4.11 5.65 -16.12
C GLU A 36 -3.18 6.42 -17.06
N ASN A 37 -3.34 7.75 -17.15
CA ASN A 37 -2.66 8.55 -18.15
C ASN A 37 -1.70 9.57 -17.52
N ASN A 38 -2.21 10.47 -16.67
CA ASN A 38 -1.43 11.64 -16.24
C ASN A 38 -0.22 11.26 -15.37
N LEU A 39 -0.41 10.44 -14.33
CA LEU A 39 0.67 10.05 -13.42
C LEU A 39 1.77 9.22 -14.14
N PRO A 40 1.44 8.24 -15.00
CA PRO A 40 2.44 7.57 -15.83
C PRO A 40 3.19 8.52 -16.77
N ALA A 41 2.50 9.43 -17.44
CA ALA A 41 3.12 10.40 -18.33
C ALA A 41 4.06 11.36 -17.57
N GLU A 42 3.61 11.89 -16.43
CA GLU A 42 4.41 12.74 -15.55
C GLU A 42 5.67 11.99 -15.07
N ARG A 43 5.54 10.72 -14.70
CA ARG A 43 6.68 9.88 -14.31
C ARG A 43 7.71 9.78 -15.43
N GLU A 44 7.28 9.60 -16.68
CA GLU A 44 8.18 9.53 -17.83
C GLU A 44 8.87 10.87 -18.10
N GLU A 45 8.15 11.98 -17.98
CA GLU A 45 8.74 13.32 -18.11
C GLU A 45 9.80 13.58 -17.04
N VAL A 46 9.51 13.24 -15.79
CA VAL A 46 10.43 13.42 -14.66
C VAL A 46 11.66 12.53 -14.84
N GLN A 47 11.52 11.32 -15.42
CA GLN A 47 12.65 10.50 -15.81
C GLN A 47 13.48 11.11 -16.94
N LYS A 48 12.85 11.73 -17.94
CA LYS A 48 13.58 12.46 -19.01
C LYS A 48 14.36 13.63 -18.41
N ARG A 49 13.78 14.37 -17.46
CA ARG A 49 14.47 15.46 -16.74
C ARG A 49 15.63 14.92 -15.90
N LEU A 50 15.44 13.80 -15.22
CA LEU A 50 16.46 13.15 -14.40
C LEU A 50 17.70 12.75 -15.22
N LYS A 51 17.51 12.30 -16.47
CA LYS A 51 18.62 11.97 -17.38
C LYS A 51 19.42 13.20 -17.83
N LYS A 52 18.80 14.38 -17.85
CA LYS A 52 19.42 15.64 -18.29
C LYS A 52 20.05 16.43 -17.14
N ALA A 53 19.53 16.27 -15.93
CA ALA A 53 19.98 16.97 -14.75
C ALA A 53 21.41 16.54 -14.36
N LYS A 54 22.25 17.52 -14.02
CA LYS A 54 23.62 17.30 -13.52
C LYS A 54 23.74 17.61 -12.03
N ASP A 55 22.91 18.54 -11.53
CA ASP A 55 22.98 18.97 -10.14
C ASP A 55 22.48 17.90 -9.17
N PRO A 56 23.27 17.55 -8.14
CA PRO A 56 22.93 16.47 -7.22
C PRO A 56 21.66 16.75 -6.41
N LYS A 57 21.40 18.02 -6.07
CA LYS A 57 20.20 18.42 -5.32
C LYS A 57 18.93 18.21 -6.16
N VAL A 58 18.94 18.68 -7.41
CA VAL A 58 17.82 18.51 -8.36
C VAL A 58 17.59 17.03 -8.67
N ILE A 59 18.66 16.24 -8.83
CA ILE A 59 18.57 14.79 -8.99
C ILE A 59 17.85 14.13 -7.80
N GLY A 60 18.14 14.58 -6.58
CA GLY A 60 17.47 14.10 -5.36
C GLY A 60 15.98 14.39 -5.36
N GLU A 61 15.60 15.62 -5.67
CA GLU A 61 14.19 16.06 -5.76
C GLU A 61 13.41 15.27 -6.83
N LEU A 62 13.98 15.10 -8.02
CA LEU A 62 13.36 14.32 -9.11
C LEU A 62 13.18 12.84 -8.73
N LYS A 63 14.16 12.22 -8.05
CA LYS A 63 14.03 10.84 -7.55
C LYS A 63 12.95 10.71 -6.49
N ASN A 64 12.85 11.69 -5.58
CA ASN A 64 11.80 11.72 -4.56
C ASN A 64 10.42 11.83 -5.20
N HIS A 65 10.30 12.66 -6.24
CA HIS A 65 9.05 12.82 -6.99
C HIS A 65 8.63 11.53 -7.70
N ILE A 66 9.55 10.86 -8.40
CA ILE A 66 9.28 9.53 -9.00
C ILE A 66 8.83 8.53 -7.94
N SER A 67 9.50 8.50 -6.77
CA SER A 67 9.12 7.61 -5.68
C SER A 67 7.72 7.93 -5.14
N TRP A 68 7.33 9.20 -5.09
CA TRP A 68 5.99 9.62 -4.71
C TRP A 68 4.96 9.12 -5.72
N ILE A 69 5.17 9.32 -7.02
CA ILE A 69 4.29 8.82 -8.08
C ILE A 69 4.15 7.28 -8.01
N ASP A 70 5.26 6.57 -7.88
CA ASP A 70 5.27 5.10 -7.76
C ASP A 70 4.48 4.61 -6.54
N LYS A 71 4.52 5.35 -5.42
CA LYS A 71 3.71 5.04 -4.23
C LYS A 71 2.22 5.25 -4.49
N GLN A 72 1.83 6.33 -5.17
CA GLN A 72 0.44 6.60 -5.53
C GLN A 72 -0.14 5.49 -6.41
N ILE A 73 0.55 5.16 -7.50
CA ILE A 73 0.14 4.10 -8.44
C ILE A 73 0.02 2.74 -7.72
N LYS A 74 0.99 2.41 -6.87
CA LYS A 74 0.99 1.14 -6.13
C LYS A 74 -0.13 1.06 -5.10
N PHE A 75 -0.41 2.15 -4.39
CA PHE A 75 -1.51 2.21 -3.43
C PHE A 75 -2.83 1.96 -4.15
N GLU A 76 -3.03 2.63 -5.27
CA GLU A 76 -4.25 2.51 -6.08
C GLU A 76 -4.41 1.10 -6.66
N SER A 77 -3.34 0.52 -7.22
CA SER A 77 -3.35 -0.86 -7.73
C SER A 77 -3.79 -1.87 -6.66
N ALA A 78 -3.36 -1.70 -5.40
CA ALA A 78 -3.77 -2.57 -4.30
C ALA A 78 -5.23 -2.40 -3.90
N LYS A 79 -5.79 -1.19 -4.02
CA LYS A 79 -7.23 -0.93 -3.79
C LYS A 79 -8.07 -1.54 -4.90
N HIS A 80 -7.62 -1.42 -6.14
CA HIS A 80 -8.29 -2.00 -7.30
C HIS A 80 -8.35 -3.53 -7.23
N THR A 81 -7.27 -4.22 -6.82
CA THR A 81 -7.31 -5.68 -6.66
C THR A 81 -8.30 -6.11 -5.57
N ASP A 82 -8.35 -5.38 -4.45
CA ASP A 82 -9.35 -5.65 -3.40
C ASP A 82 -10.79 -5.47 -3.88
N ALA A 83 -11.04 -4.38 -4.62
CA ALA A 83 -12.35 -4.09 -5.18
C ALA A 83 -12.77 -5.19 -6.17
N LYS A 84 -11.85 -5.64 -7.04
CA LYS A 84 -12.09 -6.73 -7.98
C LYS A 84 -12.41 -8.05 -7.26
N ILE A 85 -11.63 -8.43 -6.25
CA ILE A 85 -11.88 -9.61 -5.43
C ILE A 85 -13.28 -9.55 -4.79
N LEU A 86 -13.65 -8.40 -4.24
CA LEU A 86 -14.96 -8.20 -3.62
C LEU A 86 -16.09 -8.27 -4.64
N ALA A 87 -15.92 -7.68 -5.83
CA ALA A 87 -16.90 -7.72 -6.91
C ALA A 87 -17.13 -9.14 -7.41
N GLU A 88 -16.06 -9.91 -7.64
CA GLU A 88 -16.12 -11.32 -8.02
C GLU A 88 -16.83 -12.16 -6.95
N HIS A 89 -16.53 -11.93 -5.67
CA HIS A 89 -17.22 -12.59 -4.57
C HIS A 89 -18.71 -12.25 -4.54
N LYS A 90 -19.07 -10.96 -4.59
CA LYS A 90 -20.47 -10.52 -4.63
C LYS A 90 -21.24 -11.14 -5.80
N LYS A 91 -20.59 -11.30 -6.96
CA LYS A 91 -21.20 -11.96 -8.12
C LYS A 91 -21.52 -13.43 -7.83
N LYS A 92 -20.54 -14.19 -7.30
CA LYS A 92 -20.71 -15.61 -6.93
C LYS A 92 -21.81 -15.80 -5.87
N GLU A 93 -21.83 -14.94 -4.86
CA GLU A 93 -22.85 -15.01 -3.81
C GLU A 93 -24.24 -14.67 -4.33
N ARG A 94 -24.35 -13.72 -5.27
CA ARG A 94 -25.63 -13.41 -5.93
C ARG A 94 -26.15 -14.62 -6.70
N GLU A 95 -25.27 -15.36 -7.39
CA GLU A 95 -25.64 -16.58 -8.11
C GLU A 95 -26.06 -17.70 -7.13
N ALA A 96 -25.32 -17.90 -6.04
CA ALA A 96 -25.67 -18.86 -5.00
C ALA A 96 -26.99 -18.52 -4.29
N ALA A 97 -27.25 -17.23 -4.06
CA ALA A 97 -28.49 -16.75 -3.47
C ALA A 97 -29.71 -17.01 -4.36
N LYS A 98 -29.56 -16.86 -5.69
CA LYS A 98 -30.62 -17.25 -6.65
C LYS A 98 -30.96 -18.74 -6.56
N LEU A 99 -29.99 -19.58 -6.20
CA LEU A 99 -30.17 -21.02 -5.97
C LEU A 99 -30.70 -21.33 -4.56
N GLY A 100 -31.08 -20.33 -3.76
CA GLY A 100 -31.63 -20.49 -2.42
C GLY A 100 -30.59 -20.66 -1.30
N LYS A 101 -29.29 -20.57 -1.59
CA LYS A 101 -28.25 -20.60 -0.55
C LYS A 101 -28.18 -19.26 0.18
N ARG A 102 -27.83 -19.30 1.48
CA ARG A 102 -27.65 -18.08 2.26
C ARG A 102 -26.42 -17.29 1.79
N PRO A 103 -26.55 -16.00 1.44
CA PRO A 103 -25.42 -15.17 1.04
C PRO A 103 -24.36 -15.08 2.14
N PHE A 104 -23.09 -15.21 1.77
CA PHE A 104 -21.95 -15.01 2.65
C PHE A 104 -21.21 -13.71 2.30
N TYR A 105 -20.63 -13.05 3.31
CA TYR A 105 -19.83 -11.84 3.12
C TYR A 105 -18.38 -12.09 3.53
N LEU A 106 -17.45 -11.74 2.63
CA LEU A 106 -16.05 -12.02 2.83
C LEU A 106 -15.44 -11.13 3.94
N LYS A 107 -14.77 -11.74 4.91
CA LYS A 107 -14.02 -11.02 5.94
C LYS A 107 -12.80 -10.31 5.32
N LYS A 108 -12.39 -9.18 5.91
CA LYS A 108 -11.18 -8.44 5.50
C LYS A 108 -9.89 -9.28 5.55
N SER A 109 -9.82 -10.29 6.43
CA SER A 109 -8.71 -11.24 6.48
C SER A 109 -8.61 -12.10 5.23
N GLU A 110 -9.74 -12.58 4.73
CA GLU A 110 -9.81 -13.47 3.56
C GLU A 110 -9.48 -12.71 2.27
N ILE A 111 -9.94 -11.46 2.14
CA ILE A 111 -9.53 -10.56 1.03
C ILE A 111 -8.00 -10.44 0.98
N ARG A 112 -7.36 -10.22 2.15
CA ARG A 112 -5.89 -10.12 2.24
C ARG A 112 -5.20 -11.42 1.84
N LYS A 113 -5.74 -12.58 2.20
CA LYS A 113 -5.21 -13.89 1.79
C LYS A 113 -5.34 -14.08 0.28
N GLN A 114 -6.49 -13.77 -0.30
CA GLN A 114 -6.72 -13.87 -1.75
C GLN A 114 -5.77 -12.96 -2.54
N ARG A 115 -5.61 -11.70 -2.11
CA ARG A 115 -4.64 -10.77 -2.69
C ARG A 115 -3.20 -11.32 -2.63
N LEU A 116 -2.84 -11.97 -1.53
CA LEU A 116 -1.53 -12.58 -1.36
C LEU A 116 -1.34 -13.75 -2.33
N ILE A 117 -2.35 -14.61 -2.47
CA ILE A 117 -2.36 -15.73 -3.42
C ILE A 117 -2.17 -15.22 -4.86
N GLU A 118 -2.94 -14.20 -5.29
CA GLU A 118 -2.77 -13.59 -6.61
C GLU A 118 -1.37 -13.03 -6.82
N LYS A 119 -0.81 -12.37 -5.81
CA LYS A 119 0.56 -11.84 -5.87
C LYS A 119 1.58 -12.96 -6.09
N TYR A 120 1.48 -14.06 -5.35
CA TYR A 120 2.38 -15.21 -5.51
C TYR A 120 2.20 -15.90 -6.87
N LYS A 121 0.96 -16.02 -7.37
CA LYS A 121 0.68 -16.52 -8.73
C LYS A 121 1.36 -15.66 -9.79
N LYS A 122 1.24 -14.32 -9.71
CA LYS A 122 1.92 -13.38 -10.62
C LYS A 122 3.44 -13.51 -10.56
N LEU A 123 4.01 -13.65 -9.36
CA LEU A 123 5.46 -13.84 -9.17
C LEU A 123 5.97 -15.18 -9.71
N LYS A 124 5.17 -16.24 -9.58
CA LYS A 124 5.47 -17.56 -10.15
C LYS A 124 5.46 -17.48 -11.68
N ALA A 125 4.44 -16.85 -12.26
CA ALA A 125 4.35 -16.63 -13.70
C ALA A 125 5.51 -15.78 -14.24
N SER A 126 5.99 -14.81 -13.47
CA SER A 126 7.13 -13.98 -13.86
C SER A 126 8.50 -14.62 -13.61
N GLY A 127 8.57 -15.84 -13.06
CA GLY A 127 9.83 -16.52 -12.69
C GLY A 127 10.61 -15.87 -11.54
N LYS A 128 10.04 -14.90 -10.81
CA LYS A 128 10.74 -14.12 -9.76
C LYS A 128 10.41 -14.61 -8.35
N LEU A 129 9.76 -15.77 -8.24
CA LEU A 129 9.26 -16.32 -6.98
C LEU A 129 10.39 -16.63 -5.99
N GLU A 130 11.42 -17.37 -6.42
CA GLU A 130 12.53 -17.78 -5.57
C GLU A 130 13.29 -16.57 -5.00
N SER A 131 13.67 -15.62 -5.85
CA SER A 131 14.32 -14.38 -5.40
C SER A 131 13.44 -13.58 -4.41
N PHE A 132 12.12 -13.58 -4.59
CA PHE A 132 11.21 -12.92 -3.67
C PHE A 132 11.18 -13.64 -2.30
N ILE A 133 11.15 -14.97 -2.28
CA ILE A 133 11.17 -15.78 -1.07
C ILE A 133 12.51 -15.59 -0.34
N GLU A 134 13.63 -15.65 -1.05
CA GLU A 134 14.97 -15.44 -0.50
C GLU A 134 15.10 -14.05 0.14
N LYS A 135 14.68 -12.98 -0.56
CA LYS A 135 14.65 -11.62 -0.01
C LYS A 135 13.77 -11.51 1.22
N ARG A 136 12.65 -12.25 1.27
CA ARG A 136 11.75 -12.28 2.43
C ARG A 136 12.39 -13.03 3.60
N ARG A 137 13.06 -14.15 3.36
CA ARG A 137 13.85 -14.90 4.37
C ARG A 137 14.94 -14.01 4.96
N ARG A 138 15.75 -13.34 4.12
CA ARG A 138 16.80 -12.42 4.58
C ARG A 138 16.26 -11.28 5.45
N LYS A 139 15.13 -10.68 5.06
CA LYS A 139 14.47 -9.62 5.85
C LYS A 139 13.92 -10.12 7.18
N ASN A 140 13.40 -11.35 7.23
CA ASN A 140 12.92 -11.94 8.47
C ASN A 140 14.10 -12.25 9.41
N ALA A 141 15.15 -12.90 8.92
CA ALA A 141 16.36 -13.17 9.71
C ALA A 141 16.98 -11.88 10.28
N ALA A 142 17.08 -10.81 9.48
CA ALA A 142 17.56 -9.52 9.96
C ALA A 142 16.68 -8.89 11.05
N LYS A 143 15.36 -9.12 11.01
CA LYS A 143 14.45 -8.69 12.09
C LYS A 143 14.64 -9.52 13.34
N ASP A 144 14.79 -10.83 13.20
CA ASP A 144 15.01 -11.73 14.32
C ASP A 144 16.33 -11.37 15.02
N HIS A 145 17.40 -11.12 14.25
CA HIS A 145 18.69 -10.66 14.78
C HIS A 145 18.61 -9.32 15.54
N ARG A 146 17.69 -8.41 15.17
CA ARG A 146 17.52 -7.12 15.88
C ARG A 146 17.07 -7.31 17.33
N PHE A 147 16.32 -8.37 17.62
CA PHE A 147 15.81 -8.67 18.95
C PHE A 147 16.62 -9.76 19.68
N MET A 148 17.70 -10.24 19.07
CA MET A 148 18.62 -11.16 19.74
C MET A 148 19.55 -10.36 20.66
N PRO A 149 19.68 -10.75 21.95
CA PRO A 149 20.62 -10.11 22.86
C PRO A 149 22.05 -10.29 22.34
N TYR A 150 22.86 -9.22 22.40
CA TYR A 150 24.26 -9.30 22.02
C TYR A 150 24.98 -10.29 22.94
N ARG A 151 25.83 -11.14 22.35
CA ARG A 151 26.73 -12.02 23.10
C ARG A 151 27.62 -11.13 23.98
N ARG A 152 27.51 -11.31 25.31
CA ARG A 152 28.39 -10.62 26.26
C ARG A 152 29.84 -11.01 25.94
N PRO A 153 30.77 -10.07 25.78
CA PRO A 153 32.18 -10.42 25.59
C PRO A 153 32.65 -11.17 26.85
N ASN A 154 33.15 -12.38 26.68
CA ASN A 154 33.79 -13.12 27.77
C ASN A 154 35.12 -12.43 28.06
N ASN A 155 35.20 -11.77 29.21
CA ASN A 155 36.39 -11.03 29.65
C ASN A 155 37.44 -11.98 30.28
N SER A 156 37.69 -13.14 29.68
CA SER A 156 38.52 -14.22 30.23
C SER A 156 39.94 -14.30 29.64
N GLU A 157 40.44 -13.23 29.01
CA GLU A 157 41.78 -13.20 28.40
C GLU A 157 42.53 -11.90 28.75
N GLN A 158 42.69 -11.64 30.05
CA GLN A 158 43.63 -10.62 30.58
C GLN A 158 44.22 -11.11 31.91
N GLN A 159 44.90 -12.27 31.89
CA GLN A 159 45.75 -12.75 32.98
C GLN A 159 46.73 -13.80 32.44
N SER A 160 47.76 -13.33 31.73
CA SER A 160 49.04 -14.02 31.54
C SER A 160 50.08 -13.02 31.10
#